data_AF-A0A090VJ43-F1
#
_entry.id   AF-A0A090VJ43-F1
#
_cell.length_a   1.000
_cell.length_b   1.000
_cell.length_c   1.000
_cell.angle_alpha   90.00
_cell.angle_beta   90.00
_cell.angle_gamma   90.00
#
_symmetry.space_group_name_H-M   'P 1'
#
loop_
_entity.id
_entity.type
_entity.pdbx_description
1 polymer ?
#
loop_
_entity_poly.entity_id
_entity_poly.type
_entity_poly.pdbx_seq_one_letter_code
_entity_poly.pdbx_strand_id
1 'polypeptide(L)'
;MATWSKKNGNVEVKNVDTDNYTLWTSGLLYFESESVINIIRKIERFYNIDIVLDEKLDIYKIKISGKLDLNDKIEKTLQNLMFITKFKIELIDDKYIIK
;
A
#
# COMPACT_ATOMS: atom_id res chain seq x y z
N MET A 1 -0.10 -30.47 -6.30
CA MET A 1 -0.55 -30.06 -7.64
C MET A 1 -1.96 -29.50 -7.49
N ALA A 2 -2.17 -28.23 -7.85
CA ALA A 2 -3.48 -27.67 -8.15
C ALA A 2 -3.24 -26.42 -9.00
N THR A 3 -3.61 -26.49 -10.27
CA THR A 3 -3.50 -25.40 -11.24
C THR A 3 -4.89 -24.81 -11.43
N TRP A 4 -5.06 -23.52 -11.14
CA TRP A 4 -6.27 -22.78 -11.49
C TRP A 4 -5.86 -21.61 -12.39
N SER A 5 -6.27 -21.66 -13.66
CA SER A 5 -5.96 -20.63 -14.67
C SER A 5 -7.14 -19.68 -14.86
N LYS A 6 -6.90 -18.36 -14.75
CA LYS A 6 -7.80 -17.34 -15.28
C LYS A 6 -6.98 -16.29 -16.04
N LYS A 7 -7.26 -16.24 -17.35
CA LYS A 7 -6.84 -15.33 -18.44
C LYS A 7 -6.04 -14.06 -18.06
N ASN A 8 -4.92 -13.89 -18.80
CA ASN A 8 -4.18 -12.68 -19.18
C ASN A 8 -3.89 -11.59 -18.13
N GLY A 9 -2.60 -11.26 -18.01
CA GLY A 9 -2.14 -9.91 -17.67
C GLY A 9 -0.89 -9.91 -16.79
N ASN A 10 0.30 -9.91 -17.42
CA ASN A 10 1.61 -9.62 -16.82
C ASN A 10 1.80 -10.03 -15.36
N VAL A 11 2.27 -11.25 -15.15
CA VAL A 11 2.86 -11.64 -13.86
C VAL A 11 4.25 -11.00 -13.80
N GLU A 12 4.36 -9.81 -13.19
CA GLU A 12 5.65 -9.27 -12.74
C GLU A 12 6.16 -10.20 -11.63
N VAL A 13 6.97 -11.20 -11.99
CA VAL A 13 7.73 -11.99 -11.03
C VAL A 13 8.84 -11.10 -10.49
N LYS A 14 8.52 -10.30 -9.47
CA LYS A 14 9.56 -9.65 -8.67
C LYS A 14 10.23 -10.72 -7.82
N ASN A 15 11.56 -10.67 -7.78
CA ASN A 15 12.37 -11.49 -6.88
C ASN A 15 12.17 -10.91 -5.47
N VAL A 16 11.08 -11.29 -4.81
CA VAL A 16 10.73 -10.77 -3.48
C VAL A 16 11.47 -11.62 -2.47
N ASP A 17 12.42 -11.02 -1.76
CA ASP A 17 13.02 -11.65 -0.59
C ASP A 17 11.90 -12.03 0.38
N THR A 18 11.71 -13.32 0.66
CA THR A 18 10.56 -13.82 1.42
C THR A 18 10.51 -13.26 2.82
N ASP A 19 11.67 -12.98 3.41
CA ASP A 19 11.81 -12.37 4.72
C ASP A 19 11.13 -10.99 4.76
N ASN A 20 11.29 -10.19 3.68
CA ASN A 20 10.65 -8.88 3.57
C ASN A 20 9.12 -8.96 3.52
N TYR A 21 8.57 -10.04 2.96
CA TYR A 21 7.12 -10.26 2.93
C TYR A 21 6.57 -10.73 4.28
N THR A 22 7.41 -11.17 5.22
CA THR A 22 6.94 -11.53 6.57
C THR A 22 7.03 -10.37 7.55
N LEU A 23 7.78 -9.30 7.25
CA LEU A 23 7.98 -8.17 8.16
C LEU A 23 6.67 -7.51 8.65
N TRP A 24 5.58 -7.60 7.88
CA TRP A 24 4.28 -7.05 8.30
C TRP A 24 3.73 -7.75 9.55
N THR A 25 4.10 -9.00 9.83
CA THR A 25 3.71 -9.69 11.06
C THR A 25 4.38 -9.06 12.29
N SER A 26 5.51 -8.38 12.09
CA SER A 26 6.22 -7.59 13.09
C SER A 26 5.85 -6.10 13.02
N GLY A 27 4.79 -5.75 12.27
CA GLY A 27 4.33 -4.39 12.07
C GLY A 27 5.25 -3.54 11.20
N LEU A 28 6.11 -4.12 10.35
CA LEU A 28 6.94 -3.37 9.42
C LEU A 28 6.59 -3.71 7.97
N LEU A 29 6.12 -2.74 7.21
CA LEU A 29 5.80 -2.90 5.80
C LEU A 29 7.00 -2.51 4.94
N TYR A 30 7.64 -3.48 4.31
CA TYR A 30 8.63 -3.25 3.27
C TYR A 30 7.98 -3.32 1.89
N PHE A 31 8.36 -2.40 1.00
CA PHE A 31 7.93 -2.39 -0.40
C PHE A 31 9.04 -1.84 -1.29
N GLU A 32 9.17 -2.42 -2.48
CA GLU A 32 10.18 -2.01 -3.46
C GLU A 32 9.54 -1.88 -4.84
N SER A 33 9.64 -0.69 -5.43
CA SER A 33 9.05 -0.32 -6.72
C SER A 33 7.57 -0.73 -6.81
N GLU A 34 6.86 -0.62 -5.70
CA GLU A 34 5.48 -1.08 -5.56
C GLU A 34 4.51 0.07 -5.83
N SER A 35 3.38 -0.23 -6.47
CA SER A 35 2.38 0.78 -6.76
C SER A 35 1.76 1.31 -5.47
N VAL A 36 1.50 2.61 -5.42
CA VAL A 36 0.90 3.23 -4.23
C VAL A 36 -0.46 2.59 -3.89
N ILE A 37 -1.26 2.22 -4.89
CA ILE A 37 -2.51 1.47 -4.70
C ILE A 37 -2.31 0.16 -3.91
N ASN A 38 -1.25 -0.61 -4.21
CA ASN A 38 -0.99 -1.86 -3.51
C ASN A 38 -0.55 -1.61 -2.06
N ILE A 39 0.24 -0.56 -1.83
CA ILE A 39 0.66 -0.15 -0.49
C ILE A 39 -0.55 0.29 0.34
N ILE A 40 -1.43 1.10 -0.22
CA ILE A 40 -2.68 1.53 0.43
C ILE A 40 -3.53 0.33 0.82
N ARG A 41 -3.73 -0.62 -0.10
CA ARG A 41 -4.51 -1.85 0.20
C ARG A 41 -3.90 -2.71 1.30
N LYS A 42 -2.57 -2.73 1.42
CA LYS A 42 -1.88 -3.39 2.53
C LYS A 42 -2.16 -2.68 3.86
N ILE A 43 -2.18 -1.34 3.87
CA ILE A 43 -2.52 -0.52 5.05
C ILE A 43 -3.99 -0.71 5.44
N GLU A 44 -4.92 -0.64 4.48
CA GLU A 44 -6.36 -0.89 4.69
C GLU A 44 -6.59 -2.23 5.40
N ARG A 45 -5.94 -3.30 4.91
CA ARG A 45 -6.05 -4.64 5.49
C ARG A 45 -5.42 -4.76 6.88
N PHE A 46 -4.33 -4.03 7.14
CA PHE A 46 -3.64 -4.10 8.44
C PHE A 46 -4.45 -3.39 9.53
N TYR A 47 -4.97 -2.20 9.24
CA TYR A 47 -5.74 -1.40 10.20
C TYR A 47 -7.25 -1.66 10.15
N ASN A 48 -7.72 -2.46 9.19
CA ASN A 48 -9.13 -2.74 8.95
C ASN A 48 -9.95 -1.45 8.72
N ILE A 49 -9.47 -0.60 7.80
CA ILE A 49 -10.10 0.67 7.40
C ILE A 49 -10.28 0.75 5.89
N ASP A 50 -11.16 1.66 5.43
CA ASP A 50 -11.34 1.99 4.02
C ASP A 50 -10.65 3.33 3.70
N ILE A 51 -9.85 3.35 2.63
CA ILE A 51 -9.17 4.53 2.10
C ILE A 51 -9.69 4.79 0.68
N VAL A 52 -10.34 5.93 0.50
CA VAL A 52 -10.87 6.38 -0.78
C VAL A 52 -9.80 7.14 -1.55
N LEU A 53 -9.69 6.84 -2.85
CA LEU A 53 -8.75 7.49 -3.75
C LEU A 53 -9.52 8.45 -4.65
N ASP A 54 -9.05 9.69 -4.78
CA ASP A 54 -9.60 10.63 -5.76
C ASP A 54 -9.30 10.12 -7.18
N GLU A 55 -10.33 10.00 -8.02
CA GLU A 55 -10.25 9.52 -9.40
C GLU A 55 -9.31 10.36 -10.27
N LYS A 56 -9.03 11.60 -9.87
CA LYS A 56 -8.10 12.51 -10.58
C LYS A 56 -6.63 12.17 -10.36
N LEU A 57 -6.33 11.31 -9.39
CA LEU A 57 -4.96 10.99 -9.01
C LEU A 57 -4.43 9.86 -9.87
N ASP A 58 -3.37 10.12 -10.65
CA ASP A 58 -2.74 9.16 -11.55
C ASP A 58 -1.80 8.17 -10.78
N ILE A 59 -2.20 7.79 -9.57
CA ILE A 59 -1.47 6.92 -8.62
C ILE A 59 -1.19 5.53 -9.15
N TYR A 60 -1.97 5.07 -10.12
CA TYR A 60 -1.78 3.76 -10.76
C TYR A 60 -0.41 3.60 -11.42
N LYS A 61 0.23 4.72 -11.82
CA LYS A 61 1.56 4.72 -12.46
C LYS A 61 2.70 4.97 -11.47
N ILE A 62 2.38 5.36 -10.24
CA ILE A 62 3.39 5.78 -9.27
C ILE A 62 3.85 4.57 -8.47
N LYS A 63 5.12 4.21 -8.68
CA LYS A 63 5.82 3.16 -7.95
C LYS A 63 6.78 3.80 -6.95
N ILE A 64 6.73 3.36 -5.69
CA ILE A 64 7.62 3.83 -4.63
C ILE A 64 8.33 2.65 -3.96
N SER A 65 9.47 2.94 -3.36
CA SER A 65 10.23 1.99 -2.53
C SER A 65 10.42 2.59 -1.15
N GLY A 66 10.36 1.77 -0.12
CA GLY A 66 10.52 2.25 1.25
C GLY A 66 10.12 1.23 2.31
N LYS A 67 10.04 1.74 3.53
CA LYS A 67 9.60 1.02 4.72
C LYS A 67 8.59 1.89 5.44
N LEU A 68 7.49 1.30 5.89
CA LEU A 68 6.49 1.94 6.74
C LEU A 68 6.37 1.13 8.04
N ASP A 69 6.48 1.81 9.17
CA ASP A 69 6.12 1.23 10.45
C ASP A 69 4.59 1.26 10.62
N LEU A 70 4.01 0.10 10.88
CA LEU A 70 2.59 -0.13 11.11
C LEU A 70 2.28 -0.39 12.60
N ASN A 71 3.30 -0.46 13.47
CA ASN A 71 3.06 -0.57 14.93
C ASN A 71 2.53 0.73 15.53
N ASP A 72 2.69 1.85 14.81
CA ASP A 72 2.14 3.14 15.16
C ASP A 72 0.64 3.25 14.81
N LYS A 73 0.03 4.35 15.25
CA LYS A 73 -1.34 4.69 14.84
C LYS A 73 -1.42 4.95 13.34
N ILE A 74 -2.58 4.65 12.75
CA ILE A 74 -2.86 4.82 11.32
C ILE A 74 -2.53 6.23 10.83
N GLU A 75 -2.81 7.27 11.61
CA GLU A 75 -2.56 8.66 11.20
C GLU A 75 -1.07 8.90 10.96
N LYS A 76 -0.20 8.30 11.76
CA LYS A 76 1.25 8.43 11.61
C LYS A 76 1.75 7.64 10.40
N THR A 77 1.21 6.45 10.16
CA THR A 77 1.52 5.65 8.97
C THR A 77 1.08 6.38 7.69
N LEU A 78 -0.11 6.98 7.69
CA LEU A 78 -0.62 7.78 6.58
C LEU A 78 0.20 9.06 6.38
N GLN A 79 0.62 9.74 7.44
CA GLN A 79 1.54 10.89 7.35
C GLN A 79 2.89 10.50 6.74
N ASN A 80 3.46 9.36 7.13
CA ASN A 80 4.69 8.86 6.52
C ASN A 80 4.50 8.57 5.03
N LEU A 81 3.36 7.99 4.66
CA LEU A 81 3.01 7.76 3.26
C LEU A 81 2.88 9.09 2.49
N MET A 82 2.26 10.12 3.08
CA MET A 82 2.19 11.47 2.50
C MET A 82 3.58 12.08 2.29
N PHE A 83 4.51 11.89 3.22
CA PHE A 83 5.87 12.40 3.08
C PHE A 83 6.62 11.77 1.89
N ILE A 84 6.43 10.47 1.68
CA ILE A 84 7.07 9.72 0.58
C ILE A 84 6.44 10.08 -0.77
N THR A 85 5.12 10.20 -0.83
CA THR A 85 4.36 10.35 -2.08
C THR A 85 4.06 11.79 -2.49
N LYS A 86 4.13 12.72 -1.52
CA LYS A 86 3.66 14.11 -1.64
C LYS A 86 2.16 14.26 -1.87
N PHE A 87 1.36 13.22 -1.62
CA PHE A 87 -0.10 13.32 -1.65
C PHE A 87 -0.66 13.96 -0.38
N LYS A 88 -1.90 14.43 -0.47
CA LYS A 88 -2.66 14.93 0.67
C LYS A 88 -3.68 13.89 1.10
N ILE A 89 -3.82 13.70 2.41
CA ILE A 89 -4.88 12.87 2.98
C ILE A 89 -5.82 13.78 3.76
N GLU A 90 -7.12 13.66 3.49
CA GLU A 90 -8.18 14.33 4.22
C GLU A 90 -9.10 13.29 4.86
N LEU A 91 -9.47 13.49 6.13
CA LEU A 91 -10.47 12.68 6.81
C LEU A 91 -11.84 13.35 6.61
N ILE A 92 -12.75 12.68 5.90
CA ILE A 92 -14.13 13.14 5.66
C ILE A 92 -15.08 12.02 6.05
N ASP A 93 -16.00 12.27 6.99
CA ASP A 93 -17.01 11.31 7.45
C ASP A 93 -16.43 9.91 7.77
N ASP A 94 -15.37 9.87 8.61
CA ASP A 94 -14.63 8.67 8.99
C ASP A 94 -13.94 7.91 7.85
N LYS A 95 -13.82 8.52 6.67
CA LYS A 95 -13.09 7.98 5.52
C LYS A 95 -11.85 8.80 5.21
N TYR A 96 -10.74 8.10 4.99
CA TYR A 96 -9.50 8.72 4.54
C TYR A 96 -9.55 8.90 3.02
N ILE A 97 -9.46 10.13 2.54
CA ILE A 97 -9.47 10.48 1.12
C ILE A 97 -8.08 10.97 0.71
N ILE A 98 -7.46 10.30 -0.26
CA ILE A 98 -6.17 10.70 -0.84
C ILE A 98 -6.40 11.61 -2.05
N LYS A 99 -5.79 12.80 -2.06
CA LYS A 99 -5.84 13.86 -3.09
C LYS A 99 -4.45 14.28 -3.58
#